data_AF-A0A6F9BM26-F1
#
_entry.id   AF-A0A6F9BM26-F1
#
_cell.length_a   1.000
_cell.length_b   1.000
_cell.length_c   1.000
_cell.angle_alpha   90.00
_cell.angle_beta   90.00
_cell.angle_gamma   90.00
#
_symmetry.space_group_name_H-M   'P 1'
#
loop_
_entity.id
_entity.type
_entity.pdbx_description
1 polymer ?
#
loop_
_entity_poly.entity_id
_entity_poly.type
_entity_poly.pdbx_seq_one_letter_code
_entity_poly.pdbx_strand_id
1 'polypeptide(L)'
;MELEYESQQSSADFRIYIENHTRNPDDLSRKQIRIYQLYSRTTGKHVQILGKKVNANGDDGGKYALLIVETETFGSHIRIKGKESGHYICMNKNGKIVGKLNGRNQECVFVEEFLENNYTALVSAKYKGWYLGFNRKGRPKKGSRTTQTQQEVHFMKRHPKGKVDPLEEFRFTTVTKRTRRARRLKHNPKAN
;
A
#
# COMPACT_ATOMS: atom_id res chain seq x y z
N MET A 1 -50.52 18.55 -6.71
CA MET A 1 -49.12 18.92 -6.43
C MET A 1 -48.65 17.92 -5.40
N GLU A 2 -48.23 16.74 -5.85
CA GLU A 2 -47.73 15.69 -4.96
C GLU A 2 -46.32 16.06 -4.51
N LEU A 3 -46.15 16.17 -3.19
CA LEU A 3 -44.85 16.36 -2.56
C LEU A 3 -44.15 15.00 -2.55
N GLU A 4 -43.19 14.82 -3.45
CA GLU A 4 -42.25 13.70 -3.40
C GLU A 4 -41.39 13.85 -2.13
N TYR A 5 -41.66 13.01 -1.13
CA TYR A 5 -40.81 12.84 0.04
C TYR A 5 -39.58 12.03 -0.39
N GLU A 6 -38.52 12.73 -0.79
CA GLU A 6 -37.23 12.11 -1.07
C GLU A 6 -36.65 11.59 0.26
N SER A 7 -36.59 10.26 0.40
CA SER A 7 -36.01 9.63 1.58
C SER A 7 -34.50 9.91 1.60
N GLN A 8 -34.10 10.86 2.44
CA GLN A 8 -32.70 11.09 2.77
C GLN A 8 -32.15 9.85 3.47
N GLN A 9 -31.61 8.92 2.67
CA GLN A 9 -30.88 7.78 3.16
C GLN A 9 -29.62 8.30 3.84
N SER A 10 -29.62 8.35 5.18
CA SER A 10 -28.49 8.86 5.95
C SER A 10 -27.27 7.97 5.65
N SER A 11 -26.28 8.53 4.97
CA SER A 11 -25.01 7.84 4.75
C SER A 11 -24.38 7.58 6.11
N ALA A 12 -24.14 6.32 6.45
CA ALA A 12 -23.45 5.97 7.70
C ALA A 12 -22.09 6.69 7.77
N ASP A 13 -21.87 7.47 8.84
CA ASP A 13 -20.59 8.14 9.09
C ASP A 13 -19.62 7.16 9.76
N PHE A 14 -18.64 6.68 8.99
CA PHE A 14 -17.62 5.76 9.48
C PHE A 14 -16.38 6.45 10.05
N ARG A 15 -16.31 7.79 10.10
CA ARG A 15 -15.09 8.52 10.53
C ARG A 15 -14.63 8.10 11.93
N ILE A 16 -15.54 8.13 12.90
CA ILE A 16 -15.25 7.76 14.29
C ILE A 16 -14.80 6.29 14.39
N TYR A 17 -15.46 5.41 13.63
CA TYR A 17 -15.10 3.99 13.58
C TYR A 17 -13.67 3.81 13.05
N ILE A 18 -13.33 4.45 11.93
CA ILE A 18 -12.01 4.36 11.31
C ILE A 18 -10.93 4.93 12.23
N GLU A 19 -11.16 6.09 12.86
CA GLU A 19 -10.19 6.71 13.77
C GLU A 19 -9.86 5.82 14.97
N ASN A 20 -10.88 5.18 15.55
CA ASN A 20 -10.70 4.26 16.68
C ASN A 20 -9.94 2.99 16.28
N HIS A 21 -10.23 2.42 15.10
CA HIS A 21 -9.58 1.20 14.62
C HIS A 21 -8.16 1.46 14.08
N THR A 22 -7.87 2.66 13.57
CA THR A 22 -6.53 2.99 13.07
C THR A 22 -5.48 3.00 14.19
N ARG A 23 -5.89 3.26 15.44
CA ARG A 23 -4.98 3.29 16.60
C ARG A 23 -4.56 1.89 17.08
N ASN A 24 -5.26 0.85 16.65
CA ASN A 24 -5.07 -0.52 17.10
C ASN A 24 -4.84 -1.48 15.91
N PRO A 25 -4.16 -2.62 16.11
CA PRO A 25 -4.17 -3.71 15.14
C PRO A 25 -5.60 -4.20 14.86
N ASP A 26 -5.96 -4.38 13.59
CA ASP A 26 -7.28 -4.93 13.21
C ASP A 26 -7.25 -6.46 13.12
N ASP A 27 -7.33 -7.15 14.26
CA ASP A 27 -7.21 -8.61 14.30
C ASP A 27 -8.49 -9.38 13.89
N LEU A 28 -9.59 -8.66 13.66
CA LEU A 28 -10.89 -9.25 13.32
C LEU A 28 -11.08 -9.39 11.80
N SER A 29 -10.50 -8.46 11.02
CA SER A 29 -10.63 -8.46 9.56
C SER A 29 -9.57 -9.32 8.88
N ARG A 30 -9.91 -9.88 7.72
CA ARG A 30 -8.93 -10.49 6.82
C ARG A 30 -7.94 -9.43 6.34
N LYS A 31 -6.66 -9.62 6.63
CA LYS A 31 -5.58 -8.72 6.18
C LYS A 31 -5.41 -8.78 4.66
N GLN A 32 -5.34 -7.62 4.01
CA GLN A 32 -5.06 -7.54 2.58
C GLN A 32 -3.56 -7.73 2.33
N ILE A 33 -3.22 -8.60 1.38
CA ILE A 33 -1.83 -8.89 1.00
C ILE A 33 -1.57 -8.42 -0.43
N ARG A 34 -0.41 -7.79 -0.66
CA ARG A 34 0.10 -7.38 -1.97
C ARG A 34 1.53 -7.90 -2.12
N ILE A 35 1.92 -8.26 -3.35
CA ILE A 35 3.25 -8.78 -3.63
C ILE A 35 3.90 -7.90 -4.70
N TYR A 36 5.00 -7.25 -4.36
CA TYR A 36 5.71 -6.34 -5.26
C TYR A 36 7.19 -6.20 -4.86
N GLN A 37 7.95 -5.48 -5.68
CA GLN A 37 9.31 -5.02 -5.40
C GLN A 37 9.27 -3.53 -5.09
N LEU A 38 10.14 -3.06 -4.20
CA LEU A 38 10.21 -1.65 -3.83
C LEU A 38 11.49 -1.04 -4.41
N TYR A 39 11.35 -0.27 -5.49
CA TYR A 39 12.45 0.41 -6.16
C TYR A 39 12.82 1.69 -5.41
N SER A 40 14.09 1.90 -5.10
CA SER A 40 14.58 3.14 -4.49
C SER A 40 14.97 4.14 -5.57
N ARG A 41 14.38 5.34 -5.49
CA ARG A 41 14.69 6.46 -6.39
C ARG A 41 16.18 6.79 -6.41
N THR A 42 16.85 6.66 -5.25
CA THR A 42 18.22 7.12 -5.09
C THR A 42 19.26 6.11 -5.57
N THR A 43 18.99 4.81 -5.46
CA THR A 43 19.95 3.76 -5.86
C THR A 43 19.73 3.24 -7.27
N GLY A 44 18.54 3.43 -7.83
CA GLY A 44 18.16 2.79 -9.09
C GLY A 44 17.96 1.27 -8.98
N LYS A 45 17.87 0.74 -7.75
CA LYS A 45 17.77 -0.69 -7.43
C LYS A 45 16.64 -0.95 -6.44
N HIS A 46 16.42 -2.22 -6.11
CA HIS A 46 15.32 -2.66 -5.25
C HIS A 46 15.75 -2.90 -3.80
N VAL A 47 14.84 -2.65 -2.87
CA VAL A 47 14.97 -3.06 -1.47
C VAL A 47 14.98 -4.58 -1.40
N GLN A 48 15.98 -5.13 -0.70
CA GLN A 48 16.11 -6.55 -0.44
C GLN A 48 16.35 -6.84 1.05
N ILE A 49 15.75 -7.93 1.51
CA ILE A 49 15.79 -8.37 2.92
C ILE A 49 16.53 -9.70 2.98
N LEU A 50 17.80 -9.65 3.39
CA LEU A 50 18.74 -10.78 3.41
C LEU A 50 18.75 -11.52 4.76
N GLY A 51 17.65 -11.43 5.53
CA GLY A 51 17.61 -11.80 6.95
C GLY A 51 17.68 -10.54 7.82
N LYS A 52 18.62 -10.48 8.78
CA LYS A 52 18.79 -9.30 9.67
C LYS A 52 19.23 -8.03 8.93
N LYS A 53 19.87 -8.19 7.75
CA LYS A 53 20.40 -7.09 6.94
C LYS A 53 19.39 -6.71 5.85
N VAL A 54 19.07 -5.42 5.78
CA VAL A 54 18.24 -4.82 4.72
C VAL A 54 19.11 -3.84 3.94
N ASN A 55 18.97 -3.77 2.63
CA ASN A 55 19.65 -2.78 1.78
C ASN A 55 18.83 -2.54 0.49
N ALA A 56 19.20 -1.54 -0.31
CA ALA A 56 18.53 -1.20 -1.58
C ALA A 56 19.42 -1.42 -2.80
N ASN A 57 20.12 -2.56 -2.86
CA ASN A 57 20.99 -2.97 -3.97
C ASN A 57 20.49 -4.22 -4.70
N GLY A 58 19.23 -4.62 -4.52
CA GLY A 58 18.65 -5.78 -5.19
C GLY A 58 18.38 -5.52 -6.66
N ASP A 59 18.66 -6.51 -7.49
CA ASP A 59 18.35 -6.45 -8.93
C ASP A 59 16.85 -6.72 -9.18
N ASP A 60 16.34 -6.27 -10.32
CA ASP A 60 14.94 -6.49 -10.71
C ASP A 60 14.65 -7.99 -10.91
N GLY A 61 13.68 -8.52 -10.17
CA GLY A 61 13.37 -9.95 -10.11
C GLY A 61 14.25 -10.73 -9.13
N GLY A 62 15.12 -10.06 -8.37
CA GLY A 62 15.96 -10.71 -7.37
C GLY A 62 15.13 -11.40 -6.29
N LYS A 63 15.51 -12.63 -5.92
CA LYS A 63 14.74 -13.45 -4.95
C LYS A 63 14.49 -12.76 -3.61
N TYR A 64 15.48 -12.02 -3.10
CA TYR A 64 15.38 -11.28 -1.84
C TYR A 64 14.70 -9.90 -1.97
N ALA A 65 14.44 -9.44 -3.19
CA ALA A 65 13.77 -8.16 -3.47
C ALA A 65 12.24 -8.29 -3.59
N LEU A 66 11.72 -9.52 -3.56
CA LEU A 66 10.29 -9.78 -3.59
C LEU A 66 9.68 -9.63 -2.19
N LEU A 67 8.76 -8.68 -2.05
CA LEU A 67 8.16 -8.29 -0.79
C LEU A 67 6.70 -8.72 -0.73
N ILE A 68 6.31 -9.26 0.41
CA ILE A 68 4.91 -9.47 0.81
C ILE A 68 4.56 -8.28 1.70
N VAL A 69 3.58 -7.50 1.28
CA VAL A 69 3.11 -6.32 2.00
C VAL A 69 1.70 -6.57 2.48
N GLU A 70 1.54 -6.59 3.80
CA GLU A 70 0.31 -6.93 4.50
C GLU A 70 -0.24 -5.68 5.19
N THR A 71 -1.51 -5.37 4.93
CA THR A 71 -2.21 -4.28 5.63
C THR A 71 -2.40 -4.64 7.10
N GLU A 72 -2.00 -3.74 8.00
CA GLU A 72 -2.18 -3.90 9.45
C GLU A 72 -3.54 -3.37 9.91
N THR A 73 -3.91 -2.16 9.48
CA THR A 73 -5.19 -1.51 9.81
C THR A 73 -5.45 -0.43 8.76
N PHE A 74 -6.45 0.43 8.97
CA PHE A 74 -6.77 1.57 8.12
C PHE A 74 -5.62 2.59 8.05
N GLY A 75 -5.78 3.62 7.21
CA GLY A 75 -4.79 4.69 7.06
C GLY A 75 -3.45 4.20 6.48
N SER A 76 -3.48 3.17 5.64
CA SER A 76 -2.30 2.64 4.94
C SER A 76 -1.19 2.12 5.86
N HIS A 77 -1.53 1.65 7.05
CA HIS A 77 -0.60 0.94 7.92
C HIS A 77 -0.29 -0.44 7.34
N ILE A 78 0.98 -0.74 7.14
CA ILE A 78 1.45 -1.96 6.49
C ILE A 78 2.64 -2.57 7.21
N ARG A 79 2.78 -3.89 7.07
CA ARG A 79 4.01 -4.64 7.36
C ARG A 79 4.65 -5.10 6.06
N ILE A 80 5.97 -5.04 6.01
CA ILE A 80 6.76 -5.41 4.83
C ILE A 80 7.63 -6.60 5.17
N LYS A 81 7.33 -7.75 4.57
CA LYS A 81 8.04 -9.02 4.78
C LYS A 81 8.78 -9.45 3.52
N GLY A 82 10.02 -9.88 3.64
CA GLY A 82 10.75 -10.51 2.53
C GLY A 82 10.17 -11.89 2.26
N LYS A 83 9.72 -12.16 1.02
CA LYS A 83 9.14 -13.46 0.66
C LYS A 83 10.13 -14.61 0.91
N GLU A 84 11.37 -14.41 0.46
CA GLU A 84 12.44 -15.42 0.56
C GLU A 84 12.96 -15.59 1.98
N SER A 85 13.28 -14.49 2.68
CA SER A 85 13.91 -14.57 4.00
C SER A 85 12.92 -14.73 5.15
N GLY A 86 11.63 -14.44 4.93
CA GLY A 86 10.61 -14.42 5.97
C GLY A 86 10.75 -13.30 7.02
N HIS A 87 11.74 -12.41 6.86
CA HIS A 87 11.98 -11.33 7.80
C HIS A 87 11.16 -10.09 7.45
N TYR A 88 10.68 -9.39 8.47
CA TYR A 88 10.02 -8.10 8.37
C TYR A 88 11.05 -6.97 8.43
N ILE A 89 10.84 -5.93 7.63
CA ILE A 89 11.53 -4.65 7.82
C ILE A 89 10.98 -4.03 9.10
N CYS A 90 11.86 -3.66 10.02
CA CYS A 90 11.51 -2.94 11.23
C CYS A 90 12.51 -1.81 11.46
N MET A 91 12.06 -0.75 12.13
CA MET A 91 12.88 0.36 12.58
C MET A 91 12.97 0.35 14.09
N ASN A 92 14.17 0.27 14.64
CA ASN A 92 14.35 0.28 16.08
C ASN A 92 14.38 1.70 16.67
N LYS A 93 14.36 1.80 18.01
CA LYS A 93 14.50 3.08 18.75
C LYS A 93 15.67 3.98 18.37
N ASN A 94 16.73 3.45 17.77
CA ASN A 94 17.88 4.23 17.32
C ASN A 94 17.74 4.69 15.86
N GLY A 95 16.57 4.49 15.26
CA GLY A 95 16.27 4.76 13.86
C GLY A 95 16.94 3.78 12.89
N LYS A 96 17.52 2.68 13.37
CA LYS A 96 18.19 1.70 12.51
C LYS A 96 17.18 0.75 11.91
N ILE A 97 17.24 0.61 10.59
CA ILE A 97 16.46 -0.37 9.82
C ILE A 97 17.13 -1.74 9.99
N VAL A 98 16.32 -2.73 10.39
CA VAL A 98 16.75 -4.11 10.65
C VAL A 98 15.71 -5.09 10.15
N GLY A 99 16.14 -6.28 9.78
CA GLY A 99 15.23 -7.40 9.53
C GLY A 99 14.95 -8.18 10.83
N LYS A 100 13.68 -8.49 11.11
CA LYS A 100 13.27 -9.34 12.25
C LYS A 100 12.33 -10.45 11.79
N LEU A 101 12.48 -11.65 12.34
CA LEU A 101 11.54 -12.76 12.09
C LEU A 101 10.16 -12.48 12.70
N ASN A 102 10.12 -11.93 13.93
CA ASN A 102 8.89 -11.53 14.57
C ASN A 102 8.50 -10.09 14.17
N GLY A 103 7.47 -9.97 13.33
CA GLY A 103 6.93 -8.70 12.84
C GLY A 103 5.78 -8.12 13.68
N ARG A 104 5.40 -8.73 14.81
CA ARG A 104 4.23 -8.27 15.60
C ARG A 104 4.40 -6.89 16.22
N ASN A 105 5.64 -6.48 16.47
CA ASN A 105 5.94 -5.19 17.10
C ASN A 105 5.57 -4.01 16.17
N GLN A 106 5.06 -2.92 16.74
CA GLN A 106 4.80 -1.65 16.05
C GLN A 106 6.05 -1.06 15.39
N GLU A 107 7.26 -1.41 15.84
CA GLU A 107 8.51 -1.09 15.13
C GLU A 107 8.56 -1.63 13.69
N CYS A 108 7.74 -2.63 13.35
CA CYS A 108 7.68 -3.27 12.04
C CYS A 108 6.50 -2.78 11.18
N VAL A 109 5.76 -1.77 11.66
CA VAL A 109 4.62 -1.17 10.95
C VAL A 109 5.06 0.17 10.37
N PHE A 110 4.70 0.37 9.10
CA PHE A 110 4.93 1.62 8.37
C PHE A 110 3.61 2.15 7.82
N VAL A 111 3.50 3.47 7.71
CA VAL A 111 2.42 4.14 6.99
C VAL A 111 2.90 4.40 5.57
N GLU A 112 2.17 3.88 4.60
CA GLU A 112 2.40 4.16 3.18
C GLU A 112 1.78 5.51 2.80
N GLU A 113 2.63 6.46 2.42
CA GLU A 113 2.24 7.80 1.98
C GLU A 113 2.50 7.96 0.48
N PHE A 114 1.53 8.54 -0.22
CA PHE A 114 1.70 8.99 -1.60
C PHE A 114 2.10 10.46 -1.59
N LEU A 115 3.31 10.75 -2.06
CA LEU A 115 3.88 12.08 -2.04
C LEU A 115 3.39 12.91 -3.24
N GLU A 116 3.41 14.23 -3.09
CA GLU A 116 3.05 15.19 -4.16
C GLU A 116 3.90 15.04 -5.43
N ASN A 117 5.12 14.51 -5.30
CA ASN A 117 6.01 14.24 -6.42
C ASN A 117 5.80 12.86 -7.06
N ASN A 118 4.66 12.20 -6.75
CA ASN A 118 4.24 10.90 -7.25
C ASN A 118 5.12 9.70 -6.84
N TYR A 119 6.01 9.88 -5.86
CA TYR A 119 6.73 8.77 -5.22
C TYR A 119 6.00 8.28 -3.97
N THR A 120 6.30 7.05 -3.56
CA THR A 120 5.86 6.49 -2.29
C THR A 120 6.89 6.76 -1.20
N ALA A 121 6.43 7.16 -0.02
CA ALA A 121 7.21 7.19 1.21
C ALA A 121 6.65 6.18 2.23
N LEU A 122 7.50 5.72 3.14
CA LEU A 122 7.15 4.76 4.18
C LEU A 122 7.58 5.30 5.54
N VAL A 123 6.62 5.77 6.32
CA VAL A 123 6.86 6.40 7.63
C VAL A 123 6.73 5.37 8.73
N SER A 124 7.62 5.37 9.72
CA SER A 124 7.47 4.49 10.88
C SER A 124 6.19 4.84 11.65
N ALA A 125 5.32 3.85 11.87
CA ALA A 125 4.13 4.04 12.69
C ALA A 125 4.48 4.32 14.17
N LYS A 126 5.58 3.72 14.65
CA LYS A 126 6.06 3.90 16.04
C LYS A 126 6.82 5.21 16.24
N TYR A 127 7.67 5.60 15.28
CA TYR A 127 8.52 6.79 15.38
C TYR A 127 8.11 7.81 14.31
N LYS A 128 7.10 8.62 14.63
CA LYS A 128 6.52 9.60 13.70
C LYS A 128 7.60 10.53 13.12
N GLY A 129 7.50 10.79 11.82
CA GLY A 129 8.48 11.61 11.07
C GLY A 129 9.77 10.89 10.72
N TRP A 130 9.96 9.61 11.10
CA TRP A 130 11.08 8.80 10.64
C TRP A 130 10.66 7.94 9.46
N TYR A 131 11.42 8.04 8.37
CA TYR A 131 11.13 7.36 7.12
C TYR A 131 12.06 6.17 6.92
N LEU A 132 11.56 5.13 6.26
CA LEU A 132 12.41 4.14 5.63
C LEU A 132 13.24 4.85 4.55
N GLY A 133 14.55 4.68 4.57
CA GLY A 133 15.40 5.31 3.57
C GLY A 133 16.74 4.62 3.38
N PHE A 134 17.32 4.80 2.20
CA PHE A 134 18.61 4.25 1.82
C PHE A 134 19.43 5.32 1.11
N ASN A 135 20.74 5.35 1.42
CA ASN A 135 21.64 6.26 0.73
C ASN A 135 21.95 5.79 -0.70
N ARG A 136 22.69 6.61 -1.46
CA ARG A 136 23.15 6.30 -2.84
C ARG A 136 23.89 4.96 -2.99
N LYS A 137 24.50 4.44 -1.93
CA LYS A 137 25.20 3.13 -1.94
C LYS A 137 24.27 1.96 -1.54
N GLY A 138 22.97 2.23 -1.39
CA GLY A 138 21.94 1.30 -0.93
C GLY A 138 22.05 0.90 0.53
N ARG A 139 22.84 1.60 1.34
CA ARG A 139 22.94 1.33 2.78
C ARG A 139 21.77 1.98 3.51
N PRO A 140 21.16 1.32 4.51
CA PRO A 140 20.08 1.90 5.29
C PRO A 140 20.49 3.22 5.95
N LYS A 141 19.61 4.22 5.87
CA LYS A 141 19.75 5.50 6.56
C LYS A 141 19.05 5.43 7.92
N LYS A 142 19.59 6.11 8.92
CA LYS A 142 18.93 6.23 10.23
C LYS A 142 17.68 7.09 10.10
N GLY A 143 16.55 6.63 10.62
CA GLY A 143 15.27 7.35 10.61
C GLY A 143 15.36 8.76 11.18
N SER A 144 16.12 8.96 12.27
CA SER A 144 16.37 10.28 12.86
C SER A 144 17.07 11.29 11.93
N ARG A 145 17.61 10.84 10.80
CA ARG A 145 18.29 11.67 9.79
C ARG A 145 17.51 11.75 8.48
N THR A 146 16.27 11.27 8.47
CA THR A 146 15.39 11.29 7.30
C THR A 146 14.43 12.47 7.35
N THR A 147 14.08 12.99 6.18
CA THR A 147 12.99 13.97 6.00
C THR A 147 12.24 13.62 4.73
N GLN A 148 10.95 13.98 4.67
CA GLN A 148 10.07 13.66 3.53
C GLN A 148 10.61 14.14 2.18
N THR A 149 11.31 15.27 2.15
CA THR A 149 11.83 15.89 0.92
C THR A 149 13.05 15.18 0.33
N GLN A 150 13.70 14.29 1.10
CA GLN A 150 14.92 13.62 0.67
C GLN A 150 14.61 12.51 -0.33
N GLN A 151 15.31 12.50 -1.46
CA GLN A 151 15.19 11.41 -2.45
C GLN A 151 15.50 10.01 -1.87
N GLU A 152 16.28 9.94 -0.80
CA GLU A 152 16.67 8.70 -0.12
C GLU A 152 15.48 7.96 0.52
N VAL A 153 14.34 8.63 0.71
CA VAL A 153 13.10 8.05 1.27
C VAL A 153 12.02 7.82 0.21
N HIS A 154 12.31 8.12 -1.05
CA HIS A 154 11.37 7.99 -2.16
C HIS A 154 11.48 6.63 -2.83
N PHE A 155 10.35 5.96 -3.00
CA PHE A 155 10.25 4.64 -3.60
C PHE A 155 9.19 4.57 -4.70
N MET A 156 9.31 3.55 -5.55
CA MET A 156 8.29 3.15 -6.51
C MET A 156 7.93 1.68 -6.31
N LYS A 157 6.63 1.37 -6.35
CA LYS A 157 6.13 0.00 -6.35
C LYS A 157 6.31 -0.59 -7.75
N ARG A 158 6.99 -1.74 -7.84
CA ARG A 158 7.30 -2.44 -9.09
C ARG A 158 6.70 -3.83 -9.05
N HIS A 159 6.09 -4.28 -10.14
CA HIS A 159 5.51 -5.61 -10.20
C HIS A 159 6.64 -6.65 -10.23
N PRO A 160 6.45 -7.86 -9.68
CA PRO A 160 7.45 -8.91 -9.77
C PRO A 160 7.71 -9.28 -11.24
N LYS A 161 8.98 -9.38 -11.64
CA LYS A 161 9.36 -9.80 -13.00
C LYS A 161 8.77 -11.19 -13.31
N GLY A 162 8.16 -11.35 -14.48
CA GLY A 162 7.58 -12.62 -14.94
C GLY A 162 6.11 -12.84 -14.57
N LYS A 163 5.49 -11.97 -13.76
CA LYS A 163 4.05 -11.79 -13.81
C LYS A 163 3.77 -10.71 -14.86
N VAL A 164 3.56 -11.16 -16.09
CA VAL A 164 2.71 -10.40 -17.01
C VAL A 164 1.41 -10.30 -16.23
N ASP A 165 1.03 -9.11 -15.75
CA ASP A 165 -0.40 -8.88 -15.55
C ASP A 165 -0.99 -9.32 -16.88
N PRO A 166 -1.89 -10.32 -16.94
CA PRO A 166 -2.79 -10.32 -18.05
C PRO A 166 -3.32 -8.90 -18.00
N LEU A 167 -2.93 -8.06 -18.96
CA LEU A 167 -3.83 -7.03 -19.39
C LEU A 167 -5.08 -7.87 -19.68
N GLU A 168 -5.97 -7.97 -18.70
CA GLU A 168 -7.36 -8.15 -19.01
C GLU A 168 -7.58 -7.03 -19.99
N GLU A 169 -7.52 -7.39 -21.27
CA GLU A 169 -7.92 -6.56 -22.36
C GLU A 169 -9.21 -5.95 -21.85
N PHE A 170 -9.19 -4.65 -21.56
CA PHE A 170 -10.32 -3.97 -20.96
C PHE A 170 -11.43 -4.10 -21.99
N ARG A 171 -12.26 -5.13 -21.87
CA ARG A 171 -13.40 -5.35 -22.73
C ARG A 171 -14.41 -4.33 -22.24
N PHE A 172 -14.36 -3.15 -22.85
CA PHE A 172 -15.52 -2.27 -22.84
C PHE A 172 -16.70 -3.15 -23.22
N THR A 173 -17.63 -3.36 -22.30
CA THR A 173 -18.90 -3.99 -22.64
C THR A 173 -19.57 -3.03 -23.60
N THR A 174 -19.38 -3.26 -24.90
CA THR A 174 -20.06 -2.45 -25.89
C THR A 174 -21.54 -2.61 -25.60
N VAL A 175 -22.22 -1.49 -25.36
CA VAL A 175 -23.67 -1.49 -25.16
C VAL A 175 -24.27 -1.97 -26.48
N THR A 176 -24.52 -3.27 -26.59
CA THR A 176 -25.13 -3.84 -27.78
C THR A 176 -26.51 -3.22 -27.97
N LYS A 177 -27.01 -3.17 -29.22
CA LYS A 177 -28.35 -2.63 -29.51
C LYS A 177 -29.46 -3.30 -28.65
N ARG A 178 -29.21 -4.51 -28.13
CA ARG A 178 -30.09 -5.27 -27.23
C ARG A 178 -30.23 -4.62 -25.83
N THR A 179 -29.14 -4.10 -25.24
CA THR A 179 -29.20 -3.42 -23.93
C THR A 179 -29.74 -1.98 -24.03
N ARG A 180 -29.59 -1.30 -25.18
CA ARG A 180 -30.31 -0.04 -25.47
C ARG A 180 -31.83 -0.24 -25.50
N ARG A 181 -32.32 -1.35 -26.07
CA ARG A 181 -33.75 -1.66 -26.14
C ARG A 181 -34.33 -1.98 -24.75
N ALA A 182 -33.58 -2.70 -23.91
CA ALA A 182 -33.98 -2.98 -22.53
C ALA A 182 -34.13 -1.71 -21.66
N ARG A 183 -33.27 -0.70 -21.86
CA ARG A 183 -33.43 0.61 -21.19
C ARG A 183 -34.61 1.43 -21.73
N ARG A 184 -34.96 1.29 -23.02
CA ARG A 184 -36.12 1.96 -23.62
C ARG A 184 -37.47 1.32 -23.26
N LEU A 185 -37.50 0.07 -22.81
CA LEU A 185 -38.73 -0.63 -22.44
C LEU A 185 -39.19 -0.37 -20.99
N LYS A 186 -38.45 0.42 -20.20
CA LYS A 186 -38.84 0.83 -18.85
C LYS A 186 -39.36 2.27 -18.77
N HIS A 187 -40.20 2.65 -19.72
CA HIS A 187 -41.13 3.76 -19.53
C HIS A 187 -42.38 3.52 -20.36
N ASN A 188 -43.48 3.16 -19.70
CA ASN A 188 -44.81 3.31 -20.28
C ASN A 188 -45.75 3.89 -19.22
N PRO A 189 -45.82 5.22 -19.06
CA PRO A 189 -46.93 5.83 -18.35
C PRO A 189 -48.12 5.87 -19.31
N LYS A 190 -49.25 5.29 -18.88
CA LYS A 190 -50.55 5.22 -19.54
C LYS A 190 -50.76 4.04 -20.52
N ALA A 191 -51.38 3.00 -19.99
CA ALA A 191 -52.39 2.23 -20.71
C ALA A 191 -53.57 2.05 -19.75
N ASN A 192 -54.64 2.79 -20.03
CA ASN A 192 -56.01 2.83 -19.49
C ASN A 192 -56.28 2.27 -18.09
#